data_AF-A0A0D0AZU0-F1
#
_entry.id   AF-A0A0D0AZU0-F1
#
_cell.length_a   1.000
_cell.length_b   1.000
_cell.length_c   1.000
_cell.angle_alpha   90.00
_cell.angle_beta   90.00
_cell.angle_gamma   90.00
#
_symmetry.space_group_name_H-M   'P 1'
#
loop_
_entity.id
_entity.type
_entity.pdbx_description
1 polymer ?
#
loop_
_entity_poly.entity_id
_entity_poly.type
_entity_poly.pdbx_seq_one_letter_code
_entity_poly.pdbx_strand_id
1 'polypeptide(L)'
;MFIQGPQRFLEYYAGHYDLARLGVRCLELNRISPKFLFICPQFVILTLLLKSPSVCVIPERHVATLPLDAAIKAHFCLEAWLSPTPKKMRYKHMCFRIGFDIDEVRQALKNDIKFLENLRGGVLNKHNFNDKAEELAIVLEKVIIVELIDFHISEKAVEMFCHSLRSQSVHRVVR
;
A
#
# COMPACT_ATOMS: atom_id res chain seq x y z
N MET A 1 6.29 15.53 5.44
CA MET A 1 5.04 16.17 4.99
C MET A 1 4.18 15.11 4.29
N PHE A 2 3.61 14.13 5.00
CA PHE A 2 3.10 12.91 4.35
C PHE A 2 1.71 12.39 4.79
N ILE A 3 1.00 13.05 5.71
CA ILE A 3 -0.14 12.38 6.39
C ILE A 3 -1.46 13.20 6.38
N GLN A 4 -1.62 14.11 5.41
CA GLN A 4 -2.94 14.59 4.96
C GLN A 4 -3.15 14.30 3.44
N GLY A 5 -2.25 13.50 2.85
CA GLY A 5 -1.93 13.48 1.41
C GLY A 5 -2.88 12.72 0.49
N PRO A 6 -3.29 11.47 0.77
CA PRO A 6 -3.97 10.65 -0.23
C PRO A 6 -5.31 11.20 -0.71
N GLN A 7 -6.19 11.50 0.25
CA GLN A 7 -7.54 11.93 -0.07
C GLN A 7 -7.56 13.27 -0.81
N ARG A 8 -6.91 14.32 -0.26
CA ARG A 8 -6.91 15.65 -0.90
C ARG A 8 -6.27 15.63 -2.29
N PHE A 9 -5.21 14.84 -2.45
CA PHE A 9 -4.57 14.66 -3.75
C PHE A 9 -5.51 13.98 -4.75
N LEU A 10 -6.16 12.88 -4.35
CA LEU A 10 -7.11 12.17 -5.21
C LEU A 10 -8.32 13.06 -5.54
N GLU A 11 -8.85 13.80 -4.58
CA GLU A 11 -9.94 14.77 -4.80
C GLU A 11 -9.55 15.86 -5.80
N TYR A 12 -8.34 16.42 -5.65
CA TYR A 12 -7.82 17.45 -6.56
C TYR A 12 -7.73 16.94 -8.01
N TYR A 13 -7.28 15.70 -8.21
CA TYR A 13 -7.09 15.13 -9.55
C TYR A 13 -8.32 14.38 -10.10
N ALA A 14 -9.39 14.19 -9.32
CA ALA A 14 -10.56 13.40 -9.71
C ALA A 14 -11.30 13.94 -10.94
N GLY A 15 -11.21 15.26 -11.20
CA GLY A 15 -11.78 15.90 -12.39
C GLY A 15 -10.98 15.64 -13.68
N HIS A 16 -9.73 15.19 -13.57
CA HIS A 16 -8.80 15.07 -14.70
C HIS A 16 -8.38 13.64 -14.98
N TYR A 17 -8.34 12.78 -13.95
CA TYR A 17 -7.83 11.41 -14.06
C TYR A 17 -8.83 10.41 -13.51
N ASP A 18 -9.22 9.43 -14.33
CA ASP A 18 -10.14 8.37 -13.90
C ASP A 18 -9.57 7.57 -12.72
N LEU A 19 -8.24 7.39 -12.68
CA LEU A 19 -7.56 6.73 -11.58
C LEU A 19 -7.79 7.44 -10.23
N ALA A 20 -7.71 8.77 -10.23
CA ALA A 20 -7.99 9.58 -9.05
C ALA A 20 -9.45 9.41 -8.60
N ARG A 21 -10.38 9.47 -9.55
CA ARG A 21 -11.82 9.29 -9.30
C ARG A 21 -12.12 7.92 -8.68
N LEU A 22 -11.51 6.85 -9.18
CA LEU A 22 -11.64 5.51 -8.60
C LEU A 22 -11.07 5.47 -7.17
N GLY A 23 -9.89 6.06 -6.95
CA GLY A 23 -9.30 6.16 -5.60
C GLY A 23 -10.20 6.90 -4.60
N VAL A 24 -10.79 8.03 -5.00
CA VAL A 24 -11.79 8.76 -4.18
C VAL A 24 -12.98 7.85 -3.86
N ARG A 25 -13.49 7.13 -4.87
CA ARG A 25 -14.62 6.21 -4.68
C ARG A 25 -14.32 5.12 -3.66
N CYS A 26 -13.12 4.55 -3.65
CA CYS A 26 -12.70 3.61 -2.62
C CYS A 26 -12.72 4.23 -1.21
N LEU A 27 -12.27 5.49 -1.06
CA LEU A 27 -12.31 6.20 0.22
C LEU A 27 -13.74 6.49 0.69
N GLU A 28 -14.66 6.83 -0.22
CA GLU A 28 -16.08 7.02 0.11
C GLU A 28 -16.70 5.72 0.64
N LEU A 29 -16.44 4.60 -0.02
CA LEU A 29 -16.96 3.29 0.38
C LEU A 29 -16.41 2.84 1.73
N ASN A 30 -15.16 3.22 2.05
CA ASN A 30 -14.55 3.01 3.37
C ASN A 30 -15.31 3.74 4.49
N ARG A 31 -15.77 4.97 4.25
CA ARG A 31 -16.45 5.81 5.26
C ARG A 31 -17.86 5.37 5.58
N ILE A 32 -18.58 4.93 4.56
CA ILE A 32 -20.02 4.66 4.66
C ILE A 32 -20.31 3.32 5.33
N SER A 33 -19.30 2.44 5.41
CA SER A 33 -19.50 1.06 5.80
C SER A 33 -19.07 0.86 7.27
N PRO A 34 -20.01 0.71 8.22
CA PRO A 34 -19.70 0.61 9.66
C PRO A 34 -18.89 -0.63 10.07
N LYS A 35 -18.65 -1.55 9.12
CA LYS A 35 -17.82 -2.75 9.28
C LYS A 35 -16.33 -2.52 8.98
N PHE A 36 -15.99 -1.41 8.33
CA PHE A 36 -14.63 -1.11 7.91
C PHE A 36 -14.02 -0.24 9.01
N LEU A 37 -12.96 -0.74 9.64
CA LEU A 37 -12.33 -0.08 10.77
C LEU A 37 -11.96 1.37 10.41
N PHE A 38 -12.35 2.29 11.29
CA PHE A 38 -11.92 3.67 11.28
C PHE A 38 -10.41 3.70 11.55
N ILE A 39 -9.60 3.48 10.51
CA ILE A 39 -8.15 3.60 10.61
C ILE A 39 -7.87 5.09 10.72
N CYS A 40 -7.56 5.51 11.96
CA CYS A 40 -7.18 6.87 12.32
C CYS A 40 -6.24 7.51 11.28
N PRO A 41 -6.33 8.84 11.07
CA PRO A 41 -5.56 9.56 10.04
C PRO A 41 -4.04 9.64 10.30
N GLN A 42 -3.52 8.89 11.26
CA GLN A 42 -2.09 8.71 11.49
C GLN A 42 -1.70 7.31 10.99
N PHE A 43 -1.31 7.22 9.72
CA PHE A 43 -0.94 6.01 8.96
C PHE A 43 0.24 5.18 9.51
N VAL A 44 0.61 5.34 10.78
CA VAL A 44 1.75 4.65 11.42
C VAL A 44 1.31 3.37 12.14
N ILE A 45 0.01 3.18 12.41
CA ILE A 45 -0.47 2.10 13.28
C ILE A 45 -0.72 0.78 12.54
N LEU A 46 -0.90 0.78 11.21
CA LEU A 46 -1.14 -0.47 10.47
C LEU A 46 0.11 -1.37 10.47
N THR A 47 1.31 -0.81 10.27
CA THR A 47 2.57 -1.56 10.27
C THR A 47 3.02 -2.00 11.66
N LEU A 48 2.65 -1.27 12.73
CA LEU A 48 2.99 -1.63 14.10
C LEU A 48 2.06 -2.71 14.67
N LEU A 49 0.77 -2.68 14.36
CA LEU A 49 -0.17 -3.75 14.78
C LEU A 49 0.05 -5.06 14.01
N LEU A 50 0.67 -5.04 12.83
CA LEU A 50 0.98 -6.24 12.04
C LEU A 50 2.20 -7.03 12.54
N LYS A 51 3.04 -6.48 13.43
CA LYS A 51 4.26 -7.12 13.93
C LYS A 51 4.17 -7.70 15.33
N SER A 52 3.08 -7.45 16.06
CA SER A 52 2.87 -8.08 17.36
C SER A 52 2.19 -9.44 17.16
N PRO A 53 2.70 -10.55 17.73
CA PRO A 53 2.09 -11.88 17.61
C PRO A 53 0.82 -12.05 18.48
N SER A 54 0.36 -10.98 19.14
CA SER A 54 -0.76 -10.98 20.08
C SER A 54 -1.93 -10.17 19.51
N VAL A 55 -2.44 -10.53 18.34
CA VAL A 55 -3.48 -9.75 17.65
C VAL A 55 -4.75 -10.57 17.55
N CYS A 56 -5.83 -10.04 18.11
CA CYS A 56 -7.20 -10.48 17.87
C CYS A 56 -7.35 -10.86 16.39
N VAL A 57 -7.71 -12.10 16.13
CA VAL A 57 -8.05 -12.57 14.78
C VAL A 57 -9.34 -11.85 14.42
N ILE A 58 -9.24 -10.69 13.78
CA ILE A 58 -10.39 -10.03 13.17
C ILE A 58 -10.75 -10.90 11.98
N PRO A 59 -11.93 -11.54 11.94
CA PRO A 59 -12.27 -12.50 10.90
C PRO A 59 -12.37 -11.88 9.50
N GLU A 60 -12.23 -10.56 9.32
CA GLU A 60 -12.48 -9.85 8.05
C GLU A 60 -11.40 -8.81 7.72
N ARG A 61 -10.11 -9.12 7.97
CA ARG A 61 -9.01 -8.17 7.78
C ARG A 61 -8.92 -7.60 6.36
N HIS A 62 -8.96 -8.48 5.34
CA HIS A 62 -8.82 -8.06 3.95
C HIS A 62 -10.01 -7.20 3.50
N VAL A 63 -11.23 -7.57 3.88
CA VAL A 63 -12.42 -6.76 3.60
C VAL A 63 -12.25 -5.38 4.21
N ALA A 64 -11.89 -5.28 5.49
CA ALA A 64 -11.78 -4.00 6.19
C ALA A 64 -10.69 -3.07 5.62
N THR A 65 -9.60 -3.59 5.05
CA THR A 65 -8.48 -2.76 4.57
C THR A 65 -8.49 -2.51 3.07
N LEU A 66 -9.18 -3.33 2.27
CA LEU A 66 -9.19 -3.26 0.82
C LEU A 66 -9.51 -1.86 0.26
N PRO A 67 -10.54 -1.13 0.74
CA PRO A 67 -10.83 0.21 0.20
C PRO A 67 -9.68 1.19 0.41
N LEU A 68 -9.04 1.13 1.58
CA LEU A 68 -7.95 2.03 1.94
C LEU A 68 -6.70 1.71 1.12
N ASP A 69 -6.38 0.43 0.98
CA ASP A 69 -5.24 -0.05 0.19
C ASP A 69 -5.39 0.31 -1.29
N ALA A 70 -6.59 0.11 -1.85
CA ALA A 70 -6.97 0.54 -3.20
C ALA A 70 -6.76 2.05 -3.40
N ALA A 71 -7.18 2.88 -2.45
CA ALA A 71 -6.99 4.32 -2.55
C ALA A 71 -5.51 4.73 -2.46
N ILE A 72 -4.72 4.13 -1.58
CA ILE A 72 -3.28 4.41 -1.47
C ILE A 72 -2.56 4.04 -2.77
N LYS A 73 -2.88 2.88 -3.35
CA LYS A 73 -2.28 2.42 -4.60
C LYS A 73 -2.69 3.30 -5.79
N ALA A 74 -3.95 3.74 -5.85
CA ALA A 74 -4.39 4.73 -6.84
C ALA A 74 -3.61 6.05 -6.71
N HIS A 75 -3.41 6.54 -5.49
CA HIS A 75 -2.60 7.74 -5.23
C HIS A 75 -1.15 7.54 -5.68
N PHE A 76 -0.52 6.44 -5.26
CA PHE A 76 0.87 6.13 -5.57
C PHE A 76 1.11 6.02 -7.08
N CYS A 77 0.27 5.27 -7.80
CA CYS A 77 0.36 5.14 -9.25
C CYS A 77 0.20 6.49 -9.95
N LEU A 78 -0.76 7.32 -9.50
CA LEU A 78 -0.98 8.62 -10.10
C LEU A 78 0.19 9.58 -9.84
N GLU A 79 0.70 9.63 -8.60
CA GLU A 79 1.88 10.43 -8.26
C GLU A 79 3.11 9.99 -9.08
N ALA A 80 3.31 8.68 -9.23
CA ALA A 80 4.39 8.12 -10.05
C ALA A 80 4.24 8.44 -11.55
N TRP A 81 3.01 8.55 -12.06
CA TRP A 81 2.73 8.91 -13.44
C TRP A 81 2.97 10.40 -13.71
N LEU A 82 2.56 11.26 -12.77
CA LEU A 82 2.67 12.72 -12.88
C LEU A 82 4.06 13.26 -12.51
N SER A 83 4.94 12.42 -11.96
CA SER A 83 6.31 12.79 -11.60
C SER A 83 7.11 13.32 -12.79
N PRO A 84 7.96 14.35 -12.62
CA PRO A 84 8.85 14.86 -13.68
C PRO A 84 9.77 13.81 -14.30
N THR A 85 10.09 12.76 -13.54
CA THR A 85 10.71 11.54 -14.04
C THR A 85 9.68 10.42 -13.92
N PRO A 86 8.81 10.23 -14.93
CA PRO A 86 7.73 9.26 -14.84
C PRO A 86 8.28 7.89 -14.47
N LYS A 87 7.58 7.18 -13.58
CA LYS A 87 7.95 5.83 -13.13
C LYS A 87 9.30 5.75 -12.41
N LYS A 88 9.88 6.88 -11.98
CA LYS A 88 11.03 6.92 -11.06
C LYS A 88 10.71 7.75 -9.83
N MET A 89 10.93 7.18 -8.65
CA MET A 89 10.68 7.85 -7.38
C MET A 89 11.93 7.79 -6.52
N ARG A 90 12.30 8.92 -5.93
CA ARG A 90 13.45 9.03 -5.02
C ARG A 90 12.98 9.12 -3.58
N TYR A 91 13.58 8.32 -2.72
CA TYR A 91 13.40 8.43 -1.27
C TYR A 91 14.77 8.39 -0.60
N LYS A 92 15.19 9.55 -0.06
CA LYS A 92 16.56 9.74 0.47
C LYS A 92 17.61 9.36 -0.59
N HIS A 93 18.45 8.37 -0.30
CA HIS A 93 19.52 7.84 -1.15
C HIS A 93 19.09 6.58 -1.94
N MET A 94 17.79 6.29 -1.98
CA MET A 94 17.20 5.20 -2.77
C MET A 94 16.48 5.75 -3.99
N CYS A 95 16.65 5.09 -5.13
CA CYS A 95 15.89 5.33 -6.33
C CYS A 95 15.09 4.08 -6.69
N PHE A 96 13.80 4.25 -6.90
CA PHE A 96 12.88 3.18 -7.27
C PHE A 96 12.39 3.38 -8.69
N ARG A 97 12.33 2.29 -9.46
CA ARG A 97 11.56 2.18 -10.70
C ARG A 97 10.19 1.62 -10.37
N ILE A 98 9.15 2.29 -10.86
CA ILE A 98 7.76 1.94 -10.61
C ILE A 98 7.16 1.47 -11.95
N GLY A 99 6.96 0.17 -12.10
CA GLY A 99 6.30 -0.44 -13.24
C GLY A 99 4.81 -0.68 -12.96
N PHE A 100 3.93 -0.14 -13.79
CA PHE A 100 2.53 -0.53 -13.85
C PHE A 100 1.96 -0.21 -15.23
N ASP A 101 0.91 -0.94 -15.59
CA ASP A 101 0.01 -0.63 -16.70
C ASP A 101 -1.22 0.13 -16.15
N ILE A 102 -1.53 1.28 -16.75
CA ILE A 102 -2.60 2.16 -16.24
C ILE A 102 -3.99 1.53 -16.39
N ASP A 103 -4.20 0.74 -17.44
CA ASP A 103 -5.48 0.11 -17.71
C ASP A 103 -5.68 -1.11 -16.81
N GLU A 104 -4.61 -1.86 -16.51
CA GLU A 104 -4.64 -2.93 -15.51
C GLU A 104 -4.96 -2.39 -14.11
N VAL A 105 -4.29 -1.32 -13.67
CA VAL A 105 -4.58 -0.69 -12.37
C VAL A 105 -6.01 -0.17 -12.32
N ARG A 106 -6.48 0.46 -13.41
CA ARG A 106 -7.88 0.93 -13.50
C ARG A 106 -8.87 -0.23 -13.39
N GLN A 107 -8.58 -1.35 -14.04
CA GLN A 107 -9.45 -2.53 -13.99
C GLN A 107 -9.46 -3.17 -12.61
N ALA A 108 -8.30 -3.27 -11.94
CA ALA A 108 -8.21 -3.76 -10.56
C ALA A 108 -9.05 -2.91 -9.60
N LEU A 109 -8.91 -1.59 -9.64
CA LEU A 109 -9.69 -0.69 -8.79
C LEU A 109 -11.19 -0.74 -9.07
N LYS A 110 -11.61 -0.89 -10.34
CA LYS A 110 -13.03 -1.08 -10.69
C LYS A 110 -13.58 -2.37 -10.10
N ASN A 111 -12.79 -3.45 -10.10
CA ASN A 111 -13.19 -4.72 -9.49
C ASN A 111 -13.34 -4.57 -7.97
N ASP A 112 -12.42 -3.87 -7.31
CA ASP A 112 -12.50 -3.56 -5.88
C ASP A 112 -13.76 -2.76 -5.54
N ILE A 113 -14.02 -1.67 -6.27
CA ILE A 113 -15.21 -0.84 -6.08
C ILE A 113 -16.48 -1.67 -6.25
N LYS A 114 -16.57 -2.48 -7.31
CA LYS A 114 -17.74 -3.34 -7.56
C LYS A 114 -17.96 -4.32 -6.41
N PHE A 115 -16.90 -4.94 -5.90
CA PHE A 115 -16.97 -5.83 -4.75
C PHE A 115 -17.46 -5.10 -3.50
N LEU A 116 -16.90 -3.93 -3.20
CA LEU A 116 -17.27 -3.10 -2.04
C LEU A 116 -18.73 -2.60 -2.12
N GLU A 117 -19.21 -2.23 -3.31
CA GLU A 117 -20.60 -1.83 -3.54
C GLU A 117 -21.56 -3.02 -3.34
N ASN A 118 -21.19 -4.21 -3.81
CA ASN A 118 -21.98 -5.43 -3.60
C ASN A 118 -22.04 -5.83 -2.12
N LEU A 119 -20.94 -5.64 -1.38
CA LEU A 119 -20.92 -5.84 0.08
C LEU A 119 -21.86 -4.86 0.78
N ARG A 120 -21.87 -3.59 0.38
CA ARG A 120 -22.77 -2.56 0.92
C ARG A 120 -24.23 -2.89 0.64
N GLY A 121 -24.55 -3.37 -0.56
CA GLY A 121 -25.91 -3.73 -0.97
C GLY A 121 -26.43 -5.03 -0.34
N GLY A 122 -25.61 -5.77 0.41
CA GLY A 122 -26.00 -7.06 1.00
C GLY A 122 -26.25 -8.17 -0.03
N VAL A 123 -25.75 -8.00 -1.26
CA VAL A 123 -26.05 -8.86 -2.42
C VAL A 123 -25.23 -10.16 -2.43
N LEU A 124 -24.15 -10.22 -1.66
CA LEU A 124 -23.23 -11.35 -1.71
C LEU A 124 -23.57 -12.43 -0.65
N ASN A 125 -23.36 -13.70 -0.99
CA ASN A 125 -23.52 -14.83 -0.08
C ASN A 125 -22.42 -14.82 1.01
N LYS A 126 -22.81 -14.86 2.29
CA LYS A 126 -21.96 -14.65 3.48
C LYS A 126 -20.69 -15.50 3.60
N HIS A 127 -20.54 -16.59 2.85
CA HIS A 127 -19.47 -17.56 3.06
C HIS A 127 -18.17 -17.31 2.27
N ASN A 128 -18.02 -16.24 1.49
CA ASN A 128 -16.87 -16.09 0.58
C ASN A 128 -16.29 -14.66 0.44
N PHE A 129 -16.49 -13.77 1.42
CA PHE A 129 -16.04 -12.37 1.28
C PHE A 129 -14.55 -12.19 1.51
N ASN A 130 -13.97 -12.93 2.46
CA ASN A 130 -12.56 -12.79 2.79
C ASN A 130 -11.68 -13.29 1.67
N ASP A 131 -11.96 -14.50 1.16
CA ASP A 131 -11.19 -15.09 0.08
C ASP A 131 -11.26 -14.19 -1.17
N LYS A 132 -12.44 -13.60 -1.45
CA LYS A 132 -12.57 -12.66 -2.56
C LYS A 132 -11.81 -11.35 -2.32
N ALA A 133 -11.87 -10.80 -1.11
CA ALA A 133 -11.12 -9.58 -0.76
C ALA A 133 -9.60 -9.82 -0.79
N GLU A 134 -9.15 -10.99 -0.38
CA GLU A 134 -7.75 -11.41 -0.46
C GLU A 134 -7.30 -11.56 -1.92
N GLU A 135 -8.10 -12.24 -2.76
CA GLU A 135 -7.84 -12.34 -4.21
C GLU A 135 -7.68 -10.96 -4.84
N LEU A 136 -8.59 -10.03 -4.52
CA LEU A 136 -8.56 -8.66 -5.01
C LEU A 136 -7.33 -7.89 -4.53
N ALA A 137 -6.97 -8.00 -3.25
CA ALA A 137 -5.76 -7.40 -2.71
C ALA A 137 -4.48 -7.93 -3.40
N ILE A 138 -4.42 -9.25 -3.66
CA ILE A 138 -3.30 -9.88 -4.37
C ILE A 138 -3.21 -9.38 -5.81
N VAL A 139 -4.33 -9.26 -6.51
CA VAL A 139 -4.36 -8.71 -7.88
C VAL A 139 -3.85 -7.26 -7.87
N LEU A 140 -4.34 -6.46 -6.94
CA LEU A 140 -3.97 -5.05 -6.82
C LEU A 140 -2.49 -4.86 -6.45
N GLU A 141 -1.89 -5.78 -5.69
CA GLU A 141 -0.46 -5.78 -5.40
C GLU A 141 0.38 -6.19 -6.63
N LYS A 142 -0.08 -7.16 -7.43
CA LYS A 142 0.65 -7.64 -8.62
C LYS A 142 0.70 -6.64 -9.77
N VAL A 143 -0.30 -5.77 -9.91
CA VAL A 143 -0.34 -4.77 -11.00
C VAL A 143 0.65 -3.60 -10.77
N ILE A 144 1.28 -3.52 -9.59
CA ILE A 144 2.27 -2.48 -9.26
C ILE A 144 3.59 -3.15 -8.89
N ILE A 145 4.60 -2.93 -9.72
CA ILE A 145 5.96 -3.43 -9.51
C ILE A 145 6.82 -2.26 -9.04
N VAL A 146 7.47 -2.40 -7.89
CA VAL A 146 8.41 -1.40 -7.36
C VAL A 146 9.78 -2.04 -7.21
N GLU A 147 10.74 -1.57 -8.00
CA GLU A 147 12.10 -2.10 -8.02
C GLU A 147 13.09 -1.06 -7.52
N LEU A 148 13.93 -1.43 -6.57
CA LEU A 148 15.06 -0.60 -6.16
C LEU A 148 16.13 -0.65 -7.26
N ILE A 149 16.35 0.47 -7.94
CA ILE A 149 17.30 0.55 -9.07
C ILE A 149 18.62 1.23 -8.70
N ASP A 150 18.64 2.00 -7.61
CA ASP A 150 19.87 2.61 -7.12
C ASP A 150 19.80 2.68 -5.59
N PHE A 151 20.85 2.16 -4.96
CA PHE A 151 21.07 2.24 -3.53
C PHE A 151 22.56 2.46 -3.28
N HIS A 152 22.90 3.70 -2.96
CA HIS A 152 24.28 4.05 -2.68
C HIS A 152 24.66 3.66 -1.26
N ILE A 153 25.37 2.54 -1.10
CA ILE A 153 26.01 2.19 0.16
C ILE A 153 27.23 3.10 0.33
N SER A 154 27.23 3.96 1.35
CA SER A 154 28.40 4.79 1.63
C SER A 154 29.56 3.93 2.14
N GLU A 155 30.79 4.33 1.81
CA GLU A 155 32.00 3.69 2.31
C GLU A 155 32.00 3.61 3.85
N LYS A 156 31.47 4.65 4.52
CA LYS A 156 31.27 4.67 5.97
C LYS A 156 30.30 3.60 6.47
N ALA A 157 29.23 3.31 5.74
CA ALA A 157 28.30 2.24 6.09
C ALA A 157 28.94 0.86 5.97
N VAL A 158 29.77 0.64 4.95
CA VAL A 158 30.56 -0.59 4.80
C VAL A 158 31.58 -0.72 5.94
N GLU A 159 32.31 0.36 6.24
CA GLU A 159 33.30 0.41 7.32
C GLU A 159 32.67 0.05 8.67
N MET A 160 31.53 0.67 9.03
CA MET A 160 30.79 0.37 10.26
C MET A 160 30.32 -1.10 10.32
N PHE A 161 29.83 -1.63 9.19
CA PHE A 161 29.39 -3.03 9.11
C PHE A 161 30.57 -4.01 9.30
N CYS A 162 31.71 -3.74 8.65
CA CYS A 162 32.94 -4.50 8.80
C CYS A 162 33.47 -4.46 10.24
N HIS A 163 33.43 -3.31 10.92
CA HIS A 163 33.81 -3.20 12.33
C HIS A 163 32.88 -3.98 13.26
N SER A 164 31.57 -3.94 13.01
CA SER A 164 30.59 -4.72 13.78
C SER A 164 30.85 -6.24 13.67
N LEU A 165 31.10 -6.75 12.46
CA LEU A 165 31.42 -8.16 12.26
C LEU A 165 32.74 -8.57 12.94
N ARG A 166 33.77 -7.74 12.86
CA ARG A 166 35.06 -7.99 13.53
C ARG A 166 34.94 -8.00 15.05
N SER A 167 34.07 -7.17 15.62
CA SER A 167 33.81 -7.16 17.06
C SER A 167 33.07 -8.42 17.55
N GLN A 168 32.35 -9.12 16.67
CA GLN A 168 31.66 -10.38 17.00
C GLN A 168 32.56 -11.62 16.83
N SER A 169 33.55 -11.59 15.92
CA SER A 169 34.46 -12.72 15.70
C SER A 169 35.45 -12.95 16.87
N VAL A 170 35.75 -11.92 17.66
CA VAL A 170 36.66 -12.04 18.82
C VAL A 170 36.01 -12.81 19.98
N HIS A 171 34.68 -12.86 20.06
CA HIS A 171 33.96 -13.56 21.14
C HIS A 171 33.59 -15.02 20.84
N ARG A 172 33.89 -15.55 19.64
CA ARG A 172 33.60 -16.95 19.29
C ARG A 172 34.79 -17.90 19.42
N VAL A 173 35.98 -17.41 19.76
CA VAL A 173 37.18 -18.23 19.99
C VAL A 173 37.49 -18.28 21.49
N VAL A 174 36.53 -18.78 22.28
CA VAL A 174 36.80 -19.35 23.62
C VAL A 174 35.90 -20.59 23.75
N ARG A 175 36.37 -21.69 23.19
CA ARG A 175 35.99 -23.06 23.60
C ARG A 175 37.23 -23.93 23.50
#